data_AF-A0A962DK24-F1
#
_entry.id   AF-A0A962DK24-F1
#
_cell.length_a   1.000
_cell.length_b   1.000
_cell.length_c   1.000
_cell.angle_alpha   90.00
_cell.angle_beta   90.00
_cell.angle_gamma   90.00
#
_symmetry.space_group_name_H-M   'P 1'
#
loop_
_entity.id
_entity.type
_entity.pdbx_description
1 polymer ?
#
loop_
_entity_poly.entity_id
_entity_poly.type
_entity_poly.pdbx_seq_one_letter_code
_entity_poly.pdbx_strand_id
1 'polypeptide(L)'
;MERSVLTALLRGEGEALSALRAQLAQARVVSRTHSGVGFMTRFAVPDDAPAIGTGAAPRLRPLMAGHPQLSEPAEFVLQLRDGRLASLEAFCFAGSWPADAGHFRVLE
;
A
#
# COMPACT_ATOMS: atom_id res chain seq x y z
N MET A 1 -5.73 5.20 6.80
CA MET A 1 -5.68 3.81 6.32
C MET A 1 -4.39 3.53 5.55
N GLU A 2 -4.08 4.23 4.44
CA GLU A 2 -2.90 3.87 3.60
C GLU A 2 -1.61 3.83 4.38
N ARG A 3 -1.36 4.80 5.26
CA ARG A 3 -0.16 4.79 6.09
C ARG A 3 -0.06 3.51 6.94
N SER A 4 -1.16 3.05 7.54
CA SER A 4 -1.19 1.82 8.32
C SER A 4 -0.94 0.58 7.45
N VAL A 5 -1.54 0.53 6.26
CA VAL A 5 -1.34 -0.56 5.28
C VAL A 5 0.09 -0.60 4.77
N LEU A 6 0.66 0.55 4.38
CA LEU A 6 2.03 0.66 3.91
C LEU A 6 3.02 0.33 5.03
N THR A 7 2.77 0.78 6.25
CA THR A 7 3.58 0.39 7.42
C THR A 7 3.56 -1.13 7.61
N ALA A 8 2.41 -1.80 7.45
CA ALA A 8 2.29 -3.24 7.56
C ALA A 8 3.03 -3.98 6.42
N LEU A 9 2.84 -3.55 5.18
CA LEU A 9 3.50 -4.10 3.98
C LEU A 9 5.03 -3.97 4.04
N LEU A 10 5.53 -2.91 4.66
CA LEU A 10 6.96 -2.59 4.77
C LEU A 10 7.58 -3.04 6.10
N ARG A 11 6.90 -3.88 6.89
CA ARG A 11 7.49 -4.53 8.08
C ARG A 11 8.58 -5.51 7.67
N GLY A 12 9.53 -5.74 8.57
CA GLY A 12 10.68 -6.62 8.36
C GLY A 12 12.00 -5.86 8.22
N GLU A 13 13.07 -6.62 8.06
CA GLU A 13 14.44 -6.13 8.06
C GLU A 13 15.05 -6.14 6.65
N GLY A 14 16.14 -5.41 6.46
CA GLY A 14 16.87 -5.33 5.19
C GLY A 14 16.90 -3.92 4.60
N GLU A 15 17.95 -3.64 3.84
CA GLU A 15 18.25 -2.30 3.29
C GLU A 15 17.11 -1.78 2.40
N ALA A 16 16.55 -2.64 1.54
CA ALA A 16 15.46 -2.25 0.65
C ALA A 16 14.20 -1.84 1.42
N LEU A 17 13.80 -2.60 2.45
CA LEU A 17 12.65 -2.25 3.29
C LEU A 17 12.93 -0.99 4.13
N SER A 18 14.18 -0.81 4.59
CA SER A 18 14.60 0.41 5.28
C SER A 18 14.45 1.65 4.39
N ALA A 19 14.95 1.58 3.15
CA ALA A 19 14.83 2.65 2.16
C ALA A 19 13.36 2.95 1.82
N LEU A 20 12.53 1.94 1.60
CA LEU A 20 11.09 2.12 1.34
C LEU A 20 10.35 2.79 2.52
N ARG A 21 10.73 2.47 3.77
CA ARG A 21 10.19 3.17 4.95
C ARG A 21 10.65 4.63 5.01
N ALA A 22 11.91 4.92 4.64
CA ALA A 22 12.40 6.29 4.54
C ALA A 22 11.63 7.08 3.46
N GLN A 23 11.34 6.46 2.32
CA GLN A 23 10.47 7.06 1.30
C GLN A 23 9.05 7.30 1.84
N LEU A 24 8.45 6.34 2.54
CA LEU A 24 7.10 6.47 3.13
C LEU A 24 7.00 7.66 4.09
N ALA A 25 8.07 7.96 4.83
CA ALA A 25 8.11 9.10 5.74
C ALA A 25 7.94 10.45 5.02
N GLN A 26 8.39 10.53 3.76
CA GLN A 26 8.38 11.76 2.95
C GLN A 26 7.33 11.75 1.82
N ALA A 27 6.74 10.58 1.54
CA ALA A 27 5.77 10.41 0.47
C ALA A 27 4.48 11.20 0.74
N ARG A 28 3.93 11.79 -0.31
CA ARG A 28 2.61 12.44 -0.29
C ARG A 28 1.63 11.73 -1.20
N VAL A 29 0.36 11.70 -0.81
CA VAL A 29 -0.72 11.24 -1.69
C VAL A 29 -0.95 12.30 -2.76
N VAL A 30 -0.89 11.90 -4.03
CA VAL A 30 -1.16 12.76 -5.19
C VAL A 30 -2.65 12.70 -5.54
N SER A 31 -3.20 11.50 -5.57
CA SER A 31 -4.59 11.26 -5.94
C SER A 31 -5.09 9.95 -5.39
N ARG A 32 -6.39 9.85 -5.13
CA ARG A 32 -7.09 8.59 -4.92
C ARG A 32 -8.26 8.50 -5.90
N THR A 33 -8.31 7.41 -6.68
CA THR A 33 -9.39 7.16 -7.65
C THR A 33 -10.14 5.91 -7.21
N HIS A 34 -11.47 6.01 -7.07
CA HIS A 34 -12.32 4.87 -6.70
C HIS A 34 -12.91 4.22 -7.95
N SER A 35 -13.05 2.89 -7.91
CA SER A 35 -13.70 2.10 -8.97
C SER A 35 -15.09 1.58 -8.55
N GLY A 36 -15.50 1.81 -7.31
CA GLY A 36 -16.70 1.22 -6.69
C GLY A 36 -16.41 -0.09 -5.94
N VAL A 37 -15.48 -0.90 -6.43
CA VAL A 37 -15.01 -2.14 -5.76
C VAL A 37 -13.66 -1.97 -5.06
N GLY A 38 -13.10 -0.77 -5.10
CA GLY A 38 -11.79 -0.48 -4.57
C GLY A 38 -11.34 0.93 -4.87
N PHE A 39 -10.04 1.17 -4.69
CA PHE A 39 -9.39 2.41 -5.08
C PHE A 39 -7.92 2.19 -5.44
N MET A 40 -7.37 3.16 -6.17
CA MET A 40 -5.95 3.31 -6.42
C MET A 40 -5.48 4.63 -5.82
N THR A 41 -4.54 4.58 -4.87
CA THR A 41 -3.85 5.74 -4.33
C THR A 41 -2.50 5.88 -5.02
N ARG A 42 -2.21 7.04 -5.64
CA ARG A 42 -0.89 7.35 -6.21
C ARG A 42 -0.08 8.21 -5.26
N PHE A 43 1.22 7.93 -5.19
CA PHE A 43 2.16 8.64 -4.34
C PHE A 43 3.15 9.47 -5.15
N ALA A 44 3.62 10.56 -4.55
CA ALA A 44 4.84 11.24 -4.98
C ALA A 44 5.87 11.09 -3.86
N VAL A 45 7.05 10.61 -4.22
CA VAL A 45 8.22 10.49 -3.35
C VAL A 45 9.23 11.54 -3.81
N PRO A 46 9.75 12.40 -2.91
CA PRO A 46 10.81 13.36 -3.24
C PRO A 46 12.05 12.68 -3.86
N ASP A 47 12.73 13.37 -4.77
CA ASP A 47 13.86 12.80 -5.51
C ASP A 47 15.09 12.54 -4.61
N ASP A 48 15.23 13.33 -3.54
CA ASP A 48 16.26 13.19 -2.51
C ASP A 48 16.01 12.03 -1.53
N ALA A 49 14.83 11.42 -1.55
CA ALA A 49 14.58 10.19 -0.80
C ALA A 49 15.35 9.00 -1.44
N PRO A 50 15.87 8.07 -0.62
CA PRO A 50 16.69 6.96 -1.11
C PRO A 50 15.86 6.00 -1.98
N ALA A 51 16.24 5.81 -3.24
CA ALA A 51 15.67 4.78 -4.12
C ALA A 51 16.34 3.43 -3.86
N ILE A 52 15.57 2.34 -3.96
CA ILE A 52 16.18 1.00 -3.98
C ILE A 52 16.70 0.69 -5.38
N GLY A 53 17.80 -0.04 -5.49
CA GLY A 53 18.27 -0.51 -6.80
C GLY A 53 17.21 -1.36 -7.49
N THR A 54 17.09 -1.28 -8.81
CA THR A 54 16.06 -2.02 -9.59
C THR A 54 16.16 -3.54 -9.41
N GLY A 55 17.38 -4.08 -9.21
CA GLY A 55 17.60 -5.50 -8.87
C GLY A 55 17.41 -5.87 -7.39
N ALA A 56 17.19 -4.87 -6.53
CA ALA A 56 17.03 -5.03 -5.08
C ALA A 56 15.58 -4.88 -4.62
N ALA A 57 14.62 -4.82 -5.55
CA ALA A 57 13.20 -4.72 -5.23
C ALA A 57 12.75 -5.93 -4.40
N PRO A 58 12.24 -5.74 -3.17
CA PRO A 58 11.79 -6.85 -2.35
C PRO A 58 10.53 -7.46 -2.96
N ARG A 59 10.36 -8.77 -2.82
CA ARG A 59 9.07 -9.41 -3.09
C ARG A 59 8.08 -9.05 -2.01
N LEU A 60 7.25 -8.05 -2.28
CA LEU A 60 6.15 -7.65 -1.41
C LEU A 60 4.96 -8.56 -1.66
N ARG A 61 4.51 -9.25 -0.61
CA ARG A 61 3.24 -9.98 -0.66
C ARG A 61 2.10 -8.99 -0.47
N PRO A 62 0.96 -9.20 -1.15
CA PRO A 62 -0.24 -8.42 -0.86
C PRO A 62 -0.64 -8.54 0.61
N LEU A 63 -1.20 -7.45 1.15
CA LEU A 63 -1.72 -7.41 2.51
C LEU A 63 -3.22 -7.68 2.48
N MET A 64 -3.67 -8.64 3.28
CA MET A 64 -5.09 -8.92 3.46
C MET A 64 -5.63 -8.14 4.66
N ALA A 65 -6.82 -7.55 4.51
CA ALA A 65 -7.50 -6.94 5.64
C ALA A 65 -9.00 -7.26 5.63
N GLY A 66 -9.51 -7.69 6.78
CA GLY A 66 -10.94 -7.90 6.99
C GLY A 66 -11.69 -6.60 7.24
N HIS A 67 -12.97 -6.57 6.87
CA HIS A 67 -13.90 -5.48 7.16
C HIS A 67 -15.29 -6.06 7.44
N PRO A 68 -16.06 -5.60 8.44
CA PRO A 68 -17.37 -6.18 8.78
C PRO A 68 -18.42 -6.14 7.65
N GLN A 69 -18.26 -5.21 6.70
CA GLN A 69 -19.14 -5.07 5.53
C GLN A 69 -18.69 -5.89 4.31
N LEU A 70 -17.55 -6.59 4.39
CA LEU A 70 -17.05 -7.43 3.32
C LEU A 70 -17.18 -8.91 3.71
N SER A 71 -17.68 -9.73 2.79
CA SER A 71 -17.77 -11.18 2.96
C SER A 71 -16.40 -11.87 2.84
N GLU A 72 -15.46 -11.23 2.15
CA GLU A 72 -14.09 -11.70 1.93
C GLU A 72 -13.11 -10.58 2.30
N PRO A 73 -11.88 -10.91 2.72
CA PRO A 73 -10.86 -9.90 2.98
C PRO A 73 -10.61 -9.03 1.74
N ALA A 74 -10.42 -7.74 1.96
CA ALA A 74 -9.87 -6.87 0.93
C ALA A 74 -8.37 -7.14 0.77
N GLU A 75 -7.90 -7.02 -0.45
CA GLU A 75 -6.50 -7.14 -0.81
C GLU A 75 -5.90 -5.75 -1.07
N PHE A 76 -4.67 -5.55 -0.59
CA PHE A 76 -3.88 -4.34 -0.79
C PHE A 76 -2.54 -4.67 -1.44
N VAL A 77 -2.27 -4.06 -2.59
CA VAL A 77 -1.07 -4.30 -3.39
C VAL A 77 -0.27 -3.02 -3.52
N LEU A 78 0.98 -3.02 -3.02
CA LEU A 78 1.91 -1.92 -3.21
C LEU A 78 2.72 -2.14 -4.49
N GLN A 79 2.64 -1.17 -5.39
CA GLN A 79 3.44 -1.12 -6.60
C GLN A 79 4.63 -0.18 -6.41
N LEU A 80 5.79 -0.63 -6.86
CA LEU A 80 7.01 0.15 -6.93
C LEU A 80 7.30 0.53 -8.38
N ARG A 81 7.87 1.71 -8.60
CA ARG A 81 8.36 2.16 -9.90
C ARG A 81 9.72 2.81 -9.72
N ASP A 82 10.70 2.37 -10.50
CA ASP A 82 12.08 2.87 -10.44
C ASP A 82 12.67 2.88 -9.02
N GLY A 83 12.38 1.82 -8.26
CA GLY A 83 12.84 1.68 -6.88
C GLY A 83 12.14 2.61 -5.88
N ARG A 84 10.98 3.19 -6.23
CA ARG A 84 10.23 4.11 -5.39
C ARG A 84 8.78 3.69 -5.19
N LEU A 85 8.17 4.09 -4.07
CA LEU A 85 6.72 3.94 -3.83
C LEU A 85 5.94 4.65 -4.95
N ALA A 86 5.10 3.91 -5.68
CA ALA A 86 4.35 4.46 -6.81
C ALA A 86 2.86 4.54 -6.52
N SER A 87 2.27 3.42 -6.11
CA SER A 87 0.84 3.36 -5.83
C SER A 87 0.45 2.20 -4.91
N LEU A 88 -0.69 2.38 -4.23
CA LEU A 88 -1.35 1.35 -3.45
C LEU A 88 -2.71 1.09 -4.10
N GLU A 89 -2.90 -0.13 -4.57
CA GLU A 89 -4.21 -0.61 -5.00
C GLU A 89 -4.89 -1.33 -3.85
N ALA A 90 -6.18 -1.10 -3.69
CA ALA A 90 -7.02 -1.82 -2.74
C ALA A 90 -8.30 -2.25 -3.43
N PHE A 91 -8.72 -3.49 -3.23
CA PHE A 91 -9.95 -4.01 -3.83
C PHE A 91 -10.61 -5.08 -2.97
N CYS A 92 -11.93 -5.20 -3.07
CA CYS A 92 -12.71 -6.31 -2.54
C CYS A 92 -13.09 -7.28 -3.67
N PHE A 93 -13.13 -8.57 -3.37
CA PHE A 93 -13.49 -9.61 -4.35
C PHE A 93 -14.99 -9.65 -4.65
N ALA A 94 -15.82 -9.24 -3.70
CA ALA A 94 -17.27 -9.20 -3.83
C ALA A 94 -17.85 -7.94 -3.18
N GLY A 95 -18.97 -7.47 -3.73
CA GLY A 95 -19.69 -6.31 -3.22
C GLY A 95 -19.06 -4.98 -3.64
N SER A 96 -19.23 -3.96 -2.80
CA SER A 96 -18.70 -2.61 -3.01
C SER A 96 -17.71 -2.27 -1.93
N TRP A 97 -16.77 -1.37 -2.25
CA TRP A 97 -15.81 -0.88 -1.29
C TRP A 97 -16.54 -0.22 -0.10
N PRO A 98 -16.18 -0.51 1.16
CA PRO A 98 -16.84 0.06 2.33
C PRO A 98 -16.73 1.59 2.36
N ALA A 99 -17.84 2.26 2.68
CA ALA A 99 -17.87 3.71 2.85
C ALA A 99 -17.03 4.16 4.07
N ASP A 100 -16.99 3.34 5.11
CA ASP A 100 -16.16 3.58 6.29
C ASP A 100 -14.85 2.78 6.21
N ALA A 101 -13.74 3.48 6.01
CA ALA A 101 -12.41 2.86 5.95
C ALA A 101 -11.78 2.61 7.34
N GLY A 102 -12.44 2.96 8.45
CA GLY A 102 -11.91 2.86 9.82
C GLY A 102 -11.94 1.45 10.44
N HIS A 103 -12.77 0.55 9.89
CA HIS A 103 -12.98 -0.79 10.45
C HIS A 103 -12.10 -1.87 9.81
N PHE A 104 -11.21 -1.52 8.88
CA PHE A 104 -10.25 -2.48 8.35
C PHE A 104 -9.31 -3.00 9.45
N ARG A 105 -9.06 -4.31 9.43
CA ARG A 105 -8.13 -5.00 10.32
C ARG A 105 -7.21 -5.89 9.51
N VAL A 106 -5.90 -5.69 9.65
CA VAL A 106 -4.89 -6.55 9.01
C VAL A 106 -5.06 -7.97 9.50
N LEU A 107 -5.05 -8.92 8.56
CA LEU A 107 -5.04 -10.35 8.85
C LEU A 107 -3.57 -10.82 8.81
N GLU A 108 -3.13 -11.52 9.86
CA GLU A 108 -1.77 -12.09 9.97
C GLU A 108 -1.69 -13.49 9.35
#